data_AF-A0A1B9NP01-F1
#
_entry.id   AF-A0A1B9NP01-F1
#
_cell.length_a   1.000
_cell.length_b   1.000
_cell.length_c   1.000
_cell.angle_alpha   90.00
_cell.angle_beta   90.00
_cell.angle_gamma   90.00
#
_symmetry.space_group_name_H-M   'P 1'
#
loop_
_entity.id
_entity.type
_entity.pdbx_description
1 polymer ?
#
loop_
_entity_poly.entity_id
_entity_poly.type
_entity_poly.pdbx_seq_one_letter_code
_entity_poly.pdbx_strand_id
1 'polypeptide(L)'
;MALRIELDGYKPGVAKFLAQKWKGSSEIDMLIQRNQDGYYLSDLNQWAPEKSWHTVENMSVDNEQLTGQVSEWLVDTLLSQGNQVRFLIQIRDKQNENYIDGGVVSIADTVFASTALNVQVALPNDEQVIAKPELANESTVEEETPLIEESSMDTEKTMLAEPVEAETISEPEPEIPLESVKSKSRLGLIVAIIIGFMMLIGIALATWYFFFFKKQSQPITPVQISAQCSLNNGFTNDLTFIQQCLQTKPEVDAIIQIITEAKKAEKCNIAQRLYANQAQQNAKIAILYAKEYDEKFYENNSCFKADKETAIYWYETSLNHDPDNTLAKNRLAELQK
;
A
#
# COMPACT_ATOMS: atom_id res chain seq x y z
N MET A 1 21.28 15.26 -24.62
CA MET A 1 20.77 16.45 -23.89
C MET A 1 19.49 15.99 -23.25
N ALA A 2 19.24 16.29 -21.98
CA ALA A 2 17.98 15.90 -21.34
C ALA A 2 16.76 16.45 -22.11
N LEU A 3 15.68 15.68 -22.12
CA LEU A 3 14.40 16.12 -22.69
C LEU A 3 13.86 17.30 -21.90
N ARG A 4 13.19 18.23 -22.59
CA ARG A 4 12.35 19.23 -21.93
C ARG A 4 10.92 18.68 -21.92
N ILE A 5 10.45 18.29 -20.74
CA ILE A 5 9.14 17.67 -20.55
C ILE A 5 8.19 18.67 -19.88
N GLU A 6 7.03 18.85 -20.47
CA GLU A 6 6.02 19.81 -20.04
C GLU A 6 4.63 19.16 -20.02
N LEU A 7 3.86 19.45 -18.98
CA LEU A 7 2.44 19.15 -18.88
C LEU A 7 1.66 20.47 -18.93
N ASP A 8 0.80 20.61 -19.94
CA ASP A 8 -0.10 21.75 -20.09
C ASP A 8 -1.56 21.33 -19.91
N GLY A 9 -2.38 22.23 -19.39
CA GLY A 9 -3.79 21.99 -19.13
C GLY A 9 -4.57 21.61 -20.39
N TYR A 10 -5.40 20.56 -20.30
CA TYR A 10 -6.41 20.25 -21.31
C TYR A 10 -7.82 20.30 -20.72
N LYS A 11 -8.06 19.51 -19.68
CA LYS A 11 -9.26 19.52 -18.83
C LYS A 11 -8.89 18.93 -17.46
N PRO A 12 -9.69 19.12 -16.40
CA PRO A 12 -9.38 18.49 -15.11
C PRO A 12 -9.15 16.98 -15.24
N GLY A 13 -8.06 16.51 -14.66
CA GLY A 13 -7.61 15.11 -14.75
C GLY A 13 -6.86 14.74 -16.03
N VAL A 14 -6.75 15.63 -17.02
CA VAL A 14 -6.08 15.34 -18.29
C VAL A 14 -5.17 16.49 -18.71
N ALA A 15 -3.92 16.17 -19.01
CA ALA A 15 -2.93 17.13 -19.48
C ALA A 15 -2.45 16.78 -20.89
N LYS A 16 -2.07 17.82 -21.64
CA LYS A 16 -1.25 17.65 -22.84
C LYS A 16 0.17 17.36 -22.38
N PHE A 17 0.74 16.28 -22.91
CA PHE A 17 2.12 15.92 -22.70
C PHE A 17 2.96 16.43 -23.85
N LEU A 18 4.08 17.09 -23.55
CA LEU A 18 5.04 17.57 -24.54
C LEU A 18 6.45 17.18 -24.08
N ALA A 19 7.20 16.48 -24.93
CA ALA A 19 8.62 16.22 -24.74
C ALA A 19 9.42 16.68 -25.96
N GLN A 20 10.21 17.74 -25.79
CA GLN A 20 11.04 18.31 -26.86
C GLN A 20 12.39 17.61 -26.95
N LYS A 21 12.96 17.58 -28.17
CA LYS A 21 14.22 16.92 -28.53
C LYS A 21 14.14 15.38 -28.52
N TRP A 22 12.93 14.84 -28.62
CA TRP A 22 12.69 13.40 -28.72
C TRP A 22 13.00 12.91 -30.13
N LYS A 23 13.86 11.90 -30.25
CA LYS A 23 14.27 11.33 -31.55
C LYS A 23 13.77 9.90 -31.78
N GLY A 24 12.96 9.37 -30.86
CA GLY A 24 12.40 8.03 -30.96
C GLY A 24 11.04 8.02 -31.65
N SER A 25 10.41 6.85 -31.64
CA SER A 25 9.07 6.67 -32.18
C SER A 25 7.96 7.28 -31.30
N SER A 26 6.72 7.25 -31.79
CA SER A 26 5.54 7.61 -30.99
C SER A 26 5.09 6.49 -30.04
N GLU A 27 5.60 5.27 -30.19
CA GLU A 27 5.26 4.17 -29.29
C GLU A 27 6.26 4.17 -28.12
N ILE A 28 5.78 4.59 -26.95
CA ILE A 28 6.66 4.81 -25.81
C ILE A 28 6.17 4.15 -24.53
N ASP A 29 7.12 3.84 -23.66
CA ASP A 29 6.87 3.61 -22.24
C ASP A 29 7.45 4.76 -21.41
N MET A 30 6.80 5.06 -20.30
CA MET A 30 7.15 6.14 -19.38
C MET A 30 7.52 5.56 -18.01
N LEU A 31 8.63 6.02 -17.44
CA LEU A 31 9.01 5.77 -16.05
C LEU A 31 9.01 7.10 -15.31
N ILE A 32 8.24 7.18 -14.22
CA ILE A 32 8.05 8.40 -13.45
C ILE A 32 8.71 8.20 -12.09
N GLN A 33 9.59 9.12 -11.71
CA GLN A 33 10.31 9.09 -10.44
C GLN A 33 10.06 10.39 -9.67
N ARG A 34 9.82 10.26 -8.37
CA ARG A 34 9.77 11.38 -7.42
C ARG A 34 11.19 11.72 -6.97
N ASN A 35 11.59 12.98 -7.11
CA ASN A 35 12.99 13.36 -6.89
C ASN A 35 13.42 13.39 -5.42
N GLN A 36 12.50 13.49 -4.45
CA GLN A 36 12.92 13.60 -3.04
C GLN A 36 13.50 12.31 -2.46
N ASP A 37 12.93 11.18 -2.83
CA ASP A 37 13.25 9.87 -2.27
C ASP A 37 13.60 8.83 -3.33
N GLY A 38 13.46 9.18 -4.61
CA GLY A 38 13.79 8.31 -5.73
C GLY A 38 12.75 7.22 -5.98
N TYR A 39 11.57 7.30 -5.36
CA TYR A 39 10.49 6.32 -5.56
C TYR A 39 9.85 6.49 -6.93
N TYR A 40 9.37 5.40 -7.50
CA TYR A 40 8.76 5.36 -8.81
C TYR A 40 7.24 5.22 -8.69
N LEU A 41 6.53 5.77 -9.67
CA LEU A 41 5.11 5.56 -9.81
C LEU A 41 4.86 4.12 -10.29
N SER A 42 4.17 3.33 -9.49
CA SER A 42 3.74 1.98 -9.85
C SER A 42 2.45 1.97 -10.69
N ASP A 43 2.15 0.84 -11.34
CA ASP A 43 0.87 0.58 -12.04
C ASP A 43 -0.38 0.69 -11.16
N LEU A 44 -0.20 0.87 -9.84
CA LEU A 44 -1.26 1.11 -8.86
C LEU A 44 -1.47 2.59 -8.54
N ASN A 45 -0.77 3.48 -9.24
CA ASN A 45 -0.71 4.91 -8.94
C ASN A 45 -0.17 5.19 -7.52
N GLN A 46 0.69 4.31 -7.01
CA GLN A 46 1.36 4.43 -5.71
C GLN A 46 2.87 4.61 -5.90
N TRP A 47 3.52 5.30 -4.97
CA TRP A 47 4.97 5.48 -4.96
C TRP A 47 5.64 4.29 -4.29
N ALA A 48 6.54 3.61 -5.00
CA ALA A 48 7.24 2.42 -4.55
C ALA A 48 8.71 2.45 -4.97
N PRO A 49 9.61 1.70 -4.31
CA PRO A 49 11.03 1.67 -4.69
C PRO A 49 11.27 0.93 -6.02
N GLU A 50 10.35 0.07 -6.48
CA GLU A 50 10.51 -0.65 -7.75
C GLU A 50 10.21 0.21 -8.99
N LYS A 51 11.04 0.09 -10.03
CA LYS A 51 10.79 0.72 -11.33
C LYS A 51 9.59 0.07 -12.03
N SER A 52 8.64 0.89 -12.46
CA SER A 52 7.45 0.46 -13.21
C SER A 52 7.29 1.32 -14.45
N TRP A 53 7.29 0.67 -15.61
CA TRP A 53 7.16 1.30 -16.92
C TRP A 53 5.69 1.30 -17.34
N HIS A 54 5.17 2.49 -17.65
CA HIS A 54 3.80 2.72 -18.08
C HIS A 54 3.75 2.87 -19.59
N THR A 55 3.09 1.98 -20.30
CA THR A 55 2.85 2.17 -21.73
C THR A 55 1.88 3.34 -21.94
N VAL A 56 2.24 4.28 -22.80
CA VAL A 56 1.39 5.43 -23.12
C VAL A 56 0.97 5.38 -24.58
N GLU A 57 -0.33 5.46 -24.81
CA GLU A 57 -0.94 5.38 -26.13
C GLU A 57 -1.27 6.77 -26.69
N ASN A 58 -1.64 6.83 -27.97
CA ASN A 58 -2.12 8.05 -28.65
C ASN A 58 -1.11 9.21 -28.63
N MET A 59 0.18 8.86 -28.71
CA MET A 59 1.25 9.81 -28.89
C MET A 59 1.52 10.06 -30.37
N SER A 60 2.09 11.22 -30.67
CA SER A 60 2.51 11.63 -31.99
C SER A 60 3.88 12.29 -31.90
N VAL A 61 4.72 12.07 -32.90
CA VAL A 61 6.02 12.74 -33.01
C VAL A 61 6.00 13.63 -34.23
N ASP A 62 6.24 14.92 -34.02
CA ASP A 62 6.44 15.91 -35.08
C ASP A 62 7.64 16.79 -34.71
N ASN A 63 8.54 17.05 -35.67
CA ASN A 63 9.68 17.95 -35.48
C ASN A 63 10.49 17.72 -34.18
N GLU A 64 10.88 16.47 -33.90
CA GLU A 64 11.57 16.06 -32.67
C GLU A 64 10.82 16.41 -31.37
N GLN A 65 9.50 16.54 -31.45
CA GLN A 65 8.62 16.77 -30.31
C GLN A 65 7.61 15.62 -30.21
N LEU A 66 7.67 14.89 -29.10
CA LEU A 66 6.66 13.91 -28.74
C LEU A 66 5.50 14.63 -28.04
N THR A 67 4.29 14.44 -28.55
CA THR A 67 3.09 15.07 -28.02
C THR A 67 1.96 14.05 -27.87
N GLY A 68 1.08 14.28 -26.90
CA GLY A 68 -0.12 13.46 -26.71
C GLY A 68 -0.90 13.90 -25.48
N GLN A 69 -1.75 13.02 -24.97
CA GLN A 69 -2.53 13.27 -23.76
C GLN A 69 -2.19 12.23 -22.70
N VAL A 70 -2.06 12.70 -21.46
CA VAL A 70 -1.91 11.87 -20.27
C VAL A 70 -3.11 12.12 -19.36
N SER A 71 -3.66 11.04 -18.83
CA SER A 71 -4.93 11.06 -18.10
C SER A 71 -4.73 11.05 -16.58
N GLU A 72 -5.82 10.82 -15.87
CA GLU A 72 -5.98 11.02 -14.43
C GLU A 72 -4.93 10.26 -13.62
N TRP A 73 -4.52 9.08 -14.08
CA TRP A 73 -3.52 8.25 -13.43
C TRP A 73 -2.17 8.96 -13.25
N LEU A 74 -1.78 9.83 -14.20
CA LEU A 74 -0.56 10.61 -14.08
C LEU A 74 -0.86 11.95 -13.43
N VAL A 75 -1.85 12.68 -13.96
CA VAL A 75 -2.14 14.06 -13.54
C VAL A 75 -2.47 14.12 -12.05
N ASP A 76 -3.40 13.29 -11.59
CA ASP A 76 -3.84 13.33 -10.18
C ASP A 76 -2.73 12.86 -9.25
N THR A 77 -1.96 11.85 -9.66
CA THR A 77 -0.86 11.36 -8.84
C THR A 77 0.24 12.40 -8.68
N LEU A 78 0.63 13.10 -9.76
CA LEU A 78 1.63 14.17 -9.65
C LEU A 78 1.13 15.32 -8.76
N LEU A 79 -0.12 15.77 -8.97
CA LEU A 79 -0.69 16.89 -8.21
C LEU A 79 -0.98 16.54 -6.74
N SER A 80 -1.26 15.27 -6.42
CA SER A 80 -1.49 14.81 -5.05
C SER A 80 -0.31 15.01 -4.11
N GLN A 81 0.91 15.13 -4.65
CA GLN A 81 2.13 15.31 -3.88
C GLN A 81 2.35 16.77 -3.45
N GLY A 82 1.59 17.71 -4.02
CA GLY A 82 1.75 19.15 -3.80
C GLY A 82 2.91 19.77 -4.59
N ASN A 83 2.99 21.10 -4.56
CA ASN A 83 3.82 21.88 -5.49
C ASN A 83 5.33 21.85 -5.20
N GLN A 84 5.73 21.33 -4.05
CA GLN A 84 7.13 21.24 -3.63
C GLN A 84 7.85 20.03 -4.21
N VAL A 85 7.12 19.12 -4.84
CA VAL A 85 7.68 17.92 -5.44
C VAL A 85 8.12 18.18 -6.87
N ARG A 86 9.25 17.56 -7.23
CA ARG A 86 9.77 17.53 -8.59
C ARG A 86 9.80 16.08 -9.04
N PHE A 87 9.54 15.90 -10.32
CA PHE A 87 9.45 14.58 -10.93
C PHE A 87 10.41 14.49 -12.10
N LEU A 88 11.05 13.34 -12.23
CA LEU A 88 11.78 12.94 -13.42
C LEU A 88 10.89 12.00 -14.23
N ILE A 89 10.73 12.28 -15.52
CA ILE A 89 10.13 11.35 -16.47
C ILE A 89 11.22 10.85 -17.40
N GLN A 90 11.36 9.52 -17.49
CA GLN A 90 12.14 8.84 -18.51
C GLN A 90 11.18 8.21 -19.53
N ILE A 91 11.56 8.30 -20.79
CA ILE A 91 10.81 7.80 -21.94
C ILE A 91 11.67 6.75 -22.61
N ARG A 92 11.11 5.56 -22.82
CA ARG A 92 11.73 4.47 -23.57
C ARG A 92 10.98 4.27 -24.88
N ASP A 93 11.72 4.23 -25.98
CA ASP A 93 11.15 3.90 -27.29
C ASP A 93 10.84 2.39 -27.38
N LYS A 94 9.61 2.04 -27.73
CA LYS A 94 9.20 0.64 -27.87
C LYS A 94 9.72 -0.02 -29.15
N GLN A 95 10.05 0.78 -30.17
CA GLN A 95 10.66 0.29 -31.40
C GLN A 95 12.17 0.09 -31.25
N ASN A 96 12.78 0.75 -30.27
CA ASN A 96 14.19 0.61 -29.92
C ASN A 96 14.37 0.72 -28.40
N GLU A 97 14.22 -0.38 -27.68
CA GLU A 97 14.21 -0.41 -26.20
C GLU A 97 15.50 0.11 -25.56
N ASN A 98 16.61 0.18 -26.31
CA ASN A 98 17.88 0.75 -25.84
C ASN A 98 17.90 2.28 -25.88
N TYR A 99 16.96 2.91 -26.58
CA TYR A 99 16.83 4.35 -26.62
C TYR A 99 15.93 4.84 -25.48
N ILE A 100 16.57 5.36 -24.45
CA ILE A 100 15.95 5.93 -23.27
C ILE A 100 16.47 7.36 -23.11
N ASP A 101 15.56 8.32 -22.98
CA ASP A 101 15.91 9.72 -22.67
C ASP A 101 14.90 10.26 -21.65
N GLY A 102 15.22 11.34 -20.94
CA GLY A 102 14.38 11.82 -19.87
C GLY A 102 14.75 13.21 -19.39
N GLY A 103 13.87 13.76 -18.55
CA GLY A 103 14.02 15.11 -18.03
C GLY A 103 13.10 15.40 -16.87
N VAL A 104 13.40 16.50 -16.16
CA VAL A 104 12.52 16.99 -15.10
C VAL A 104 11.25 17.53 -15.74
N VAL A 105 10.12 17.21 -15.14
CA VAL A 105 8.80 17.63 -15.61
C VAL A 105 8.50 19.04 -15.12
N SER A 106 8.09 19.90 -16.05
CA SER A 106 7.43 21.16 -15.74
C SER A 106 5.92 20.97 -15.83
N ILE A 107 5.20 21.32 -14.77
CA ILE A 107 3.73 21.23 -14.72
C ILE A 107 3.20 22.66 -14.73
N ALA A 108 2.42 23.01 -15.75
CA ALA A 108 1.84 24.34 -15.88
C ALA A 108 0.71 24.56 -14.84
N ASP A 109 0.49 25.81 -14.45
CA ASP A 109 -0.58 26.20 -13.51
C ASP A 109 -2.01 25.93 -14.05
N THR A 110 -2.12 25.64 -15.35
CA THR A 110 -3.36 25.27 -16.05
C THR A 110 -3.71 23.79 -15.90
N VAL A 111 -2.84 22.98 -15.30
CA VAL A 111 -3.07 21.55 -15.06
C VAL A 111 -3.85 21.38 -13.75
N PHE A 112 -5.05 20.79 -13.85
CA PHE A 112 -5.92 20.58 -12.70
C PHE A 112 -6.17 19.10 -12.46
N ALA A 113 -6.25 18.70 -11.18
CA ALA A 113 -6.65 17.35 -10.80
C ALA A 113 -8.12 17.09 -11.16
N SER A 114 -8.50 15.83 -11.33
CA SER A 114 -9.87 15.42 -11.68
C SER A 114 -10.91 15.94 -10.68
N THR A 115 -10.53 16.07 -9.40
CA THR A 115 -11.41 16.59 -8.34
C THR A 115 -11.75 18.08 -8.49
N ALA A 116 -11.02 18.83 -9.32
CA ALA A 116 -11.31 20.24 -9.59
C ALA A 116 -12.65 20.43 -10.33
N LEU A 117 -13.19 19.39 -10.97
CA LEU A 117 -14.54 19.38 -11.55
C LEU A 117 -15.63 19.64 -10.48
N ASN A 118 -15.42 19.24 -9.23
CA ASN A 118 -16.41 19.40 -8.16
C ASN A 118 -16.37 20.77 -7.47
N VAL A 119 -15.40 21.63 -7.78
CA VAL A 119 -15.27 22.96 -7.16
C VAL A 119 -16.10 24.03 -7.91
N GLN A 120 -16.73 23.67 -9.03
CA GLN A 120 -17.58 24.58 -9.80
C GLN A 120 -19.07 24.32 -9.57
N VAL A 121 -19.54 24.55 -8.34
CA VAL A 121 -20.94 24.93 -8.09
C VAL A 121 -20.94 26.12 -7.15
N ALA A 122 -20.79 27.31 -7.73
CA ALA A 122 -21.52 28.53 -7.36
C ALA A 122 -20.96 29.73 -8.13
N LEU A 123 -21.26 29.85 -9.42
CA LEU A 123 -21.58 31.15 -10.01
C LEU A 123 -22.72 30.96 -11.00
N PRO A 124 -23.73 31.85 -10.98
CA PRO A 124 -24.93 31.69 -11.77
C PRO A 124 -24.61 31.89 -13.25
N ASN A 125 -25.29 31.07 -14.03
CA ASN A 125 -25.44 31.15 -15.46
C ASN A 125 -25.75 32.60 -15.87
N ASP A 126 -24.86 33.26 -16.61
CA ASP A 126 -25.24 34.34 -17.50
C ASP A 126 -24.42 34.27 -18.78
N GLU A 127 -25.14 34.47 -19.87
CA GLU A 127 -24.74 34.26 -21.24
C GLU A 127 -23.63 35.21 -21.70
N GLN A 128 -22.80 34.67 -22.61
CA GLN A 128 -22.02 35.34 -23.65
C GLN A 128 -22.07 36.88 -23.71
N VAL A 129 -20.93 37.56 -23.47
CA VAL A 129 -20.42 38.61 -24.38
C VAL A 129 -18.88 38.70 -24.29
N ILE A 130 -18.29 38.56 -25.48
CA ILE A 130 -16.95 38.93 -25.96
C ILE A 130 -16.27 40.08 -25.19
N ALA A 131 -15.03 39.87 -24.69
CA ALA A 131 -13.97 40.89 -24.73
C ALA A 131 -12.58 40.32 -24.42
N LYS A 132 -11.68 40.47 -25.38
CA LYS A 132 -10.21 40.33 -25.30
C LYS A 132 -9.64 41.32 -24.26
N PRO A 133 -8.64 40.95 -23.44
CA PRO A 133 -7.75 41.93 -22.82
C PRO A 133 -6.49 42.08 -23.68
N GLU A 134 -6.30 43.30 -24.14
CA GLU A 134 -5.12 43.81 -24.80
C GLU A 134 -3.99 44.04 -23.78
N LEU A 135 -2.78 43.82 -24.29
CA LEU A 135 -1.48 44.07 -23.69
C LEU A 135 -1.34 45.54 -23.22
N ALA A 136 -0.90 45.75 -21.99
CA ALA A 136 0.04 46.82 -21.55
C ALA A 136 -0.17 47.15 -20.06
N ASN A 137 0.79 46.78 -19.21
CA ASN A 137 1.65 47.81 -18.62
C ASN A 137 2.81 47.17 -17.86
N GLU A 138 3.97 47.48 -18.41
CA GLU A 138 5.30 47.54 -17.83
C GLU A 138 5.29 48.27 -16.47
N SER A 139 5.88 47.65 -15.45
CA SER A 139 6.40 48.36 -14.27
C SER A 139 7.65 47.65 -13.76
N THR A 140 8.76 48.10 -14.32
CA THR A 140 10.10 48.33 -13.75
C THR A 140 10.35 47.99 -12.26
N VAL A 141 11.29 47.04 -12.08
CA VAL A 141 12.51 47.03 -11.22
C VAL A 141 12.44 47.58 -9.78
N GLU A 142 12.74 46.71 -8.81
CA GLU A 142 13.69 46.92 -7.68
C GLU A 142 13.93 45.54 -7.02
N GLU A 143 14.99 44.80 -7.35
CA GLU A 143 16.29 44.74 -6.64
C GLU A 143 16.22 44.92 -5.12
N GLU A 144 16.18 43.82 -4.36
CA GLU A 144 16.85 43.76 -3.06
C GLU A 144 17.20 42.31 -2.69
N THR A 145 18.48 41.98 -2.84
CA THR A 145 19.17 40.89 -2.13
C THR A 145 19.25 41.21 -0.64
N PRO A 146 19.09 40.22 0.25
CA PRO A 146 19.82 40.20 1.49
C PRO A 146 20.91 39.14 1.47
N LEU A 147 22.12 39.65 1.70
CA LEU A 147 23.36 38.98 2.01
C LEU A 147 23.23 38.17 3.31
N ILE A 148 23.68 36.91 3.26
CA ILE A 148 24.53 36.21 4.24
C ILE A 148 24.31 36.53 5.74
N GLU A 149 23.93 35.50 6.50
CA GLU A 149 24.41 35.33 7.88
C GLU A 149 24.93 33.89 8.05
N GLU A 150 26.26 33.77 7.99
CA GLU A 150 26.98 32.60 8.49
C GLU A 150 26.84 32.57 10.01
N SER A 151 26.29 31.47 10.55
CA SER A 151 26.48 31.11 11.95
C SER A 151 27.28 29.83 12.01
N SER A 152 28.59 29.99 12.16
CA SER A 152 29.50 29.00 12.71
C SER A 152 29.12 28.68 14.16
N MET A 153 29.03 27.41 14.54
CA MET A 153 29.81 26.90 15.67
C MET A 153 29.83 25.38 15.73
N ASP A 154 31.05 24.90 15.62
CA ASP A 154 31.61 23.58 15.91
C ASP A 154 31.31 23.10 17.35
N THR A 155 31.11 21.80 17.53
CA THR A 155 31.56 21.06 18.73
C THR A 155 31.67 19.57 18.39
N GLU A 156 32.87 19.18 17.98
CA GLU A 156 33.45 17.85 18.15
C GLU A 156 33.88 17.62 19.62
N LYS A 157 33.52 16.47 20.22
CA LYS A 157 34.33 15.76 21.25
C LYS A 157 33.75 14.34 21.50
N THR A 158 34.39 13.28 21.02
CA THR A 158 35.44 12.46 21.68
C THR A 158 34.93 11.40 22.67
N MET A 159 35.01 10.14 22.20
CA MET A 159 35.62 8.93 22.79
C MET A 159 35.43 8.53 24.27
N LEU A 160 35.29 7.20 24.40
CA LEU A 160 35.72 6.29 25.49
C LEU A 160 34.93 6.30 26.81
N ALA A 161 34.32 5.17 27.16
CA ALA A 161 34.95 4.18 28.04
C ALA A 161 34.03 2.96 28.28
N GLU A 162 34.61 1.77 28.07
CA GLU A 162 34.20 0.48 28.64
C GLU A 162 34.43 0.48 30.16
N PRO A 163 33.74 -0.37 30.93
CA PRO A 163 34.50 -1.46 31.56
C PRO A 163 33.78 -2.82 31.66
N VAL A 164 34.63 -3.84 31.50
CA VAL A 164 34.56 -5.26 31.89
C VAL A 164 34.28 -5.47 33.39
N GLU A 165 33.48 -6.49 33.75
CA GLU A 165 33.67 -7.52 34.83
C GLU A 165 32.40 -8.40 34.90
N ALA A 166 32.37 -9.71 34.60
CA ALA A 166 32.99 -10.93 35.15
C ALA A 166 32.28 -11.54 36.40
N GLU A 167 32.02 -12.85 36.28
CA GLU A 167 31.65 -13.85 37.31
C GLU A 167 30.20 -13.80 37.90
N THR A 168 29.52 -14.87 38.28
CA THR A 168 29.97 -16.18 38.77
C THR A 168 28.88 -17.27 38.60
N ILE A 169 29.38 -18.48 38.42
CA ILE A 169 28.81 -19.83 38.56
C ILE A 169 27.96 -20.05 39.84
N SER A 170 26.89 -20.86 39.74
CA SER A 170 26.63 -21.97 40.68
C SER A 170 25.48 -22.88 40.24
N GLU A 171 25.85 -24.07 39.79
CA GLU A 171 25.10 -25.32 39.81
C GLU A 171 25.29 -25.99 41.19
N PRO A 172 24.31 -26.72 41.77
CA PRO A 172 24.30 -28.19 41.65
C PRO A 172 22.92 -28.89 41.67
N GLU A 173 22.78 -29.88 40.78
CA GLU A 173 22.03 -31.15 40.94
C GLU A 173 22.66 -31.97 42.12
N PRO A 174 22.04 -32.95 42.87
CA PRO A 174 21.32 -34.08 42.27
C PRO A 174 20.24 -34.89 43.07
N GLU A 175 19.39 -35.56 42.27
CA GLU A 175 19.00 -37.00 42.26
C GLU A 175 18.34 -37.81 43.44
N ILE A 176 17.14 -38.35 43.13
CA ILE A 176 16.65 -39.78 43.25
C ILE A 176 16.20 -40.32 44.66
N PRO A 177 15.40 -41.43 44.87
CA PRO A 177 14.28 -42.13 44.15
C PRO A 177 12.99 -42.48 44.97
N LEU A 178 11.94 -42.87 44.23
CA LEU A 178 10.86 -43.88 44.42
C LEU A 178 10.65 -44.68 45.75
N GLU A 179 9.37 -44.84 46.15
CA GLU A 179 8.59 -46.12 46.24
C GLU A 179 7.24 -45.88 47.00
N SER A 180 6.04 -46.10 46.44
CA SER A 180 5.24 -47.33 46.29
C SER A 180 4.65 -47.93 47.60
N VAL A 181 3.32 -47.85 47.80
CA VAL A 181 2.50 -48.88 48.48
C VAL A 181 1.06 -48.85 47.94
N LYS A 182 0.55 -50.02 47.52
CA LYS A 182 -0.81 -50.26 47.04
C LYS A 182 -1.61 -50.96 48.15
N SER A 183 -2.88 -50.62 48.36
CA SER A 183 -3.84 -51.52 49.01
C SER A 183 -5.24 -51.41 48.39
N LYS A 184 -6.10 -52.36 48.74
CA LYS A 184 -7.00 -53.11 47.85
C LYS A 184 -8.48 -52.80 48.13
N SER A 185 -9.32 -53.08 47.13
CA SER A 185 -10.72 -53.55 47.25
C SER A 185 -11.84 -52.52 47.33
N ARG A 186 -12.56 -52.36 46.20
CA ARG A 186 -13.95 -52.85 45.94
C ARG A 186 -14.38 -52.28 44.57
N LEU A 187 -13.72 -52.76 43.53
CA LEU A 187 -13.72 -52.15 42.19
C LEU A 187 -14.79 -52.70 41.23
N GLY A 188 -15.70 -53.57 41.68
CA GLY A 188 -16.69 -54.18 40.79
C GLY A 188 -17.94 -53.33 40.56
N LEU A 189 -18.42 -52.62 41.59
CA LEU A 189 -19.70 -51.92 41.54
C LEU A 189 -19.54 -50.40 41.31
N ILE A 190 -18.41 -49.84 41.74
CA ILE A 190 -18.08 -48.42 41.53
C ILE A 190 -17.66 -48.18 40.07
N VAL A 191 -17.01 -49.13 39.39
CA VAL A 191 -16.64 -49.00 37.97
C VAL A 191 -17.85 -49.01 37.05
N ALA A 192 -18.89 -49.80 37.34
CA ALA A 192 -20.12 -49.80 36.53
C ALA A 192 -20.91 -48.48 36.66
N ILE A 193 -20.98 -47.91 37.87
CA ILE A 193 -21.62 -46.61 38.12
C ILE A 193 -20.79 -45.48 37.51
N ILE A 194 -19.46 -45.51 37.64
CA ILE A 194 -18.56 -44.52 37.03
C ILE A 194 -18.62 -44.58 35.49
N ILE A 195 -18.68 -45.76 34.87
CA ILE A 195 -18.83 -45.88 33.41
C ILE A 195 -20.19 -45.36 32.95
N GLY A 196 -21.28 -45.66 33.67
CA GLY A 196 -22.60 -45.10 33.39
C GLY A 196 -22.64 -43.58 33.52
N PHE A 197 -21.98 -43.03 34.55
CA PHE A 197 -21.88 -41.58 34.75
C PHE A 197 -20.94 -40.92 33.72
N MET A 198 -19.85 -41.57 33.31
CA MET A 198 -18.97 -41.09 32.23
C MET A 198 -19.68 -41.09 30.87
N MET A 199 -20.56 -42.04 30.61
CA MET A 199 -21.37 -42.07 29.39
C MET A 199 -22.41 -40.95 29.39
N LEU A 200 -23.04 -40.66 30.54
CA LEU A 200 -23.95 -39.51 30.69
C LEU A 200 -23.22 -38.17 30.62
N ILE A 201 -22.04 -38.03 31.24
CA ILE A 201 -21.20 -36.83 31.12
C ILE A 201 -20.68 -36.67 29.70
N GLY A 202 -20.32 -37.75 29.00
CA GLY A 202 -19.92 -37.71 27.59
C GLY A 202 -21.06 -37.22 26.68
N ILE A 203 -22.30 -37.64 26.93
CA ILE A 203 -23.48 -37.16 26.21
C ILE A 203 -23.80 -35.70 26.59
N ALA A 204 -23.64 -35.31 27.86
CA ALA A 204 -23.82 -33.93 28.30
C ALA A 204 -22.75 -32.98 27.74
N LEU A 205 -21.49 -33.42 27.66
CA LEU A 205 -20.39 -32.68 27.03
C LEU A 205 -20.52 -32.67 25.51
N ALA A 206 -20.98 -33.74 24.87
CA ALA A 206 -21.23 -33.77 23.43
C ALA A 206 -22.41 -32.87 23.06
N THR A 207 -23.48 -32.85 23.86
CA THR A 207 -24.62 -31.95 23.66
C THR A 207 -24.28 -30.51 24.00
N TRP A 208 -23.49 -30.24 25.05
CA TRP A 208 -22.93 -28.90 25.32
C TRP A 208 -22.02 -28.45 24.18
N TYR A 209 -21.04 -29.25 23.78
CA TYR A 209 -20.11 -28.93 22.69
C TYR A 209 -20.88 -28.70 21.38
N PHE A 210 -21.84 -29.56 21.04
CA PHE A 210 -22.66 -29.41 19.85
C PHE A 210 -23.56 -28.18 19.90
N PHE A 211 -24.17 -27.86 21.05
CA PHE A 211 -24.98 -26.64 21.19
C PHE A 211 -24.15 -25.36 21.31
N PHE A 212 -22.95 -25.41 21.89
CA PHE A 212 -22.06 -24.27 22.03
C PHE A 212 -21.38 -23.94 20.70
N PHE A 213 -21.01 -24.94 19.89
CA PHE A 213 -20.57 -24.73 18.51
C PHE A 213 -21.71 -24.35 17.57
N LYS A 214 -22.94 -24.86 17.74
CA LYS A 214 -24.11 -24.34 16.97
C LYS A 214 -24.49 -22.90 17.33
N LYS A 215 -24.20 -22.42 18.55
CA LYS A 215 -24.41 -21.02 18.94
C LYS A 215 -23.31 -20.07 18.45
N GLN A 216 -22.18 -20.59 17.97
CA GLN A 216 -21.18 -19.80 17.22
C GLN A 216 -21.50 -19.68 15.74
N SER A 217 -22.47 -20.43 15.22
CA SER A 217 -23.16 -20.04 14.00
C SER A 217 -24.09 -18.87 14.33
N GLN A 218 -23.51 -17.69 14.60
CA GLN A 218 -24.23 -16.47 14.31
C GLN A 218 -24.74 -16.59 12.88
N PRO A 219 -26.01 -16.28 12.59
CA PRO A 219 -26.42 -16.13 11.21
C PRO A 219 -25.44 -15.13 10.61
N ILE A 220 -24.63 -15.62 9.68
CA ILE A 220 -23.82 -14.79 8.81
C ILE A 220 -24.90 -13.96 8.12
N THR A 221 -25.18 -12.79 8.68
CA THR A 221 -25.86 -11.77 7.90
C THR A 221 -24.86 -11.59 6.77
N PRO A 222 -25.21 -11.96 5.52
CA PRO A 222 -24.26 -11.83 4.44
C PRO A 222 -23.82 -10.38 4.50
N VAL A 223 -22.54 -10.15 4.80
CA VAL A 223 -21.91 -8.85 4.54
C VAL A 223 -22.32 -8.61 3.10
N GLN A 224 -23.16 -7.60 2.87
CA GLN A 224 -23.65 -7.34 1.53
C GLN A 224 -22.46 -6.81 0.74
N ILE A 225 -21.64 -7.74 0.25
CA ILE A 225 -20.69 -7.48 -0.80
C ILE A 225 -21.57 -6.99 -1.94
N SER A 226 -21.40 -5.72 -2.30
CA SER A 226 -22.07 -5.16 -3.45
C SER A 226 -21.84 -6.12 -4.61
N ALA A 227 -22.86 -6.38 -5.44
CA ALA A 227 -22.71 -7.35 -6.53
C ALA A 227 -21.46 -7.05 -7.37
N GLN A 228 -21.04 -5.78 -7.45
CA GLN A 228 -19.87 -5.26 -8.15
C GLN A 228 -18.50 -5.67 -7.53
N CYS A 229 -18.44 -6.00 -6.24
CA CYS A 229 -17.26 -6.52 -5.54
C CYS A 229 -17.18 -8.06 -5.49
N SER A 230 -18.07 -8.77 -6.18
CA SER A 230 -18.05 -10.23 -6.24
C SER A 230 -17.02 -10.73 -7.25
N LEU A 231 -16.11 -11.62 -6.82
CA LEU A 231 -15.11 -12.25 -7.69
C LEU A 231 -15.71 -13.14 -8.79
N ASN A 232 -16.99 -13.51 -8.66
CA ASN A 232 -17.69 -14.35 -9.64
C ASN A 232 -18.23 -13.58 -10.84
N ASN A 233 -18.21 -12.25 -10.80
CA ASN A 233 -18.51 -11.48 -12.00
C ASN A 233 -17.35 -11.68 -12.96
N GLY A 234 -17.61 -12.19 -14.16
CA GLY A 234 -16.62 -12.56 -15.17
C GLY A 234 -15.82 -11.40 -15.75
N PHE A 235 -15.18 -10.62 -14.88
CA PHE A 235 -14.21 -9.60 -15.24
C PHE A 235 -13.02 -10.28 -15.89
N THR A 236 -12.72 -9.87 -17.11
CA THR A 236 -11.55 -10.31 -17.87
C THR A 236 -10.27 -9.59 -17.42
N ASN A 237 -10.40 -8.54 -16.62
CA ASN A 237 -9.30 -7.70 -16.14
C ASN A 237 -9.40 -7.46 -14.62
N ASP A 238 -8.40 -7.94 -13.88
CA ASP A 238 -8.28 -7.81 -12.43
C ASP A 238 -8.25 -6.34 -11.97
N LEU A 239 -7.66 -5.42 -12.75
CA LEU A 239 -7.56 -4.00 -12.40
C LEU A 239 -8.92 -3.31 -12.47
N THR A 240 -9.70 -3.57 -13.51
CA THR A 240 -11.05 -3.03 -13.66
C THR A 240 -11.96 -3.52 -12.54
N PHE A 241 -11.81 -4.78 -12.13
CA PHE A 241 -12.52 -5.31 -10.96
C PHE A 241 -12.19 -4.52 -9.69
N ILE A 242 -10.90 -4.34 -9.37
CA ILE A 242 -10.47 -3.63 -8.15
C ILE A 242 -11.03 -2.20 -8.16
N GLN A 243 -10.90 -1.48 -9.28
CA GLN A 243 -11.37 -0.11 -9.40
C GLN A 243 -12.88 0.00 -9.16
N GLN A 244 -13.67 -0.84 -9.82
CA GLN A 244 -15.12 -0.85 -9.65
C GLN A 244 -15.52 -1.24 -8.23
N CYS A 245 -14.85 -2.25 -7.65
CA CYS A 245 -15.13 -2.66 -6.29
C CYS A 245 -14.88 -1.51 -5.29
N LEU A 246 -13.70 -0.88 -5.35
CA LEU A 246 -13.33 0.19 -4.42
C LEU A 246 -14.17 1.47 -4.61
N GLN A 247 -14.69 1.73 -5.81
CA GLN A 247 -15.66 2.83 -6.02
C GLN A 247 -16.93 2.67 -5.19
N THR A 248 -17.33 1.43 -4.85
CA THR A 248 -18.50 1.18 -4.01
C THR A 248 -18.24 1.40 -2.52
N LYS A 249 -17.00 1.74 -2.13
CA LYS A 249 -16.56 1.98 -0.74
C LYS A 249 -16.99 0.84 0.19
N PRO A 250 -16.57 -0.41 -0.09
CA PRO A 250 -16.93 -1.54 0.75
C PRO A 250 -16.38 -1.37 2.17
N GLU A 251 -17.12 -1.91 3.13
CA GLU A 251 -16.67 -2.01 4.52
C GLU A 251 -15.38 -2.85 4.62
N VAL A 252 -14.57 -2.57 5.65
CA VAL A 252 -13.26 -3.22 5.86
C VAL A 252 -13.37 -4.74 5.87
N ASP A 253 -14.39 -5.29 6.53
CA ASP A 253 -14.59 -6.74 6.61
C ASP A 253 -15.01 -7.36 5.26
N ALA A 254 -15.72 -6.60 4.42
CA ALA A 254 -16.03 -7.04 3.05
C ALA A 254 -14.76 -7.12 2.20
N ILE A 255 -13.86 -6.14 2.32
CA ILE A 255 -12.56 -6.15 1.64
C ILE A 255 -11.72 -7.36 2.06
N ILE A 256 -11.63 -7.62 3.37
CA ILE A 256 -10.89 -8.77 3.90
C ILE A 256 -11.47 -10.09 3.35
N GLN A 257 -12.80 -10.19 3.24
CA GLN A 257 -13.45 -11.36 2.66
C GLN A 257 -13.07 -11.53 1.17
N ILE A 258 -13.13 -10.45 0.37
CA ILE A 258 -12.76 -10.49 -1.05
C ILE A 258 -11.30 -10.89 -1.23
N ILE A 259 -10.39 -10.34 -0.42
CA ILE A 259 -8.97 -10.73 -0.44
C ILE A 259 -8.82 -12.22 -0.14
N THR A 260 -9.52 -12.73 0.87
CA THR A 260 -9.48 -14.16 1.25
C THR A 260 -9.98 -15.05 0.12
N GLU A 261 -11.10 -14.68 -0.51
CA GLU A 261 -11.65 -15.40 -1.66
C GLU A 261 -10.72 -15.33 -2.88
N ALA A 262 -10.08 -14.17 -3.13
CA ALA A 262 -9.12 -13.99 -4.21
C ALA A 262 -7.88 -14.86 -4.03
N LYS A 263 -7.34 -14.94 -2.80
CA LYS A 263 -6.25 -15.86 -2.46
C LYS A 263 -6.64 -17.30 -2.74
N LYS A 264 -7.83 -17.71 -2.30
CA LYS A 264 -8.33 -19.08 -2.50
C LYS A 264 -8.55 -19.43 -3.97
N ALA A 265 -8.94 -18.45 -4.78
CA ALA A 265 -9.10 -18.57 -6.22
C ALA A 265 -7.79 -18.36 -7.00
N GLU A 266 -6.64 -18.24 -6.31
CA GLU A 266 -5.31 -17.97 -6.88
C GLU A 266 -5.27 -16.69 -7.74
N LYS A 267 -6.17 -15.73 -7.46
CA LYS A 267 -6.21 -14.40 -8.06
C LYS A 267 -5.26 -13.47 -7.33
N CYS A 268 -3.97 -13.78 -7.40
CA CYS A 268 -2.94 -13.13 -6.60
C CYS A 268 -2.81 -11.63 -6.87
N ASN A 269 -2.98 -11.19 -8.12
CA ASN A 269 -3.02 -9.77 -8.46
C ASN A 269 -4.13 -9.03 -7.70
N ILE A 270 -5.33 -9.63 -7.61
CA ILE A 270 -6.45 -9.02 -6.88
C ILE A 270 -6.12 -8.95 -5.39
N ALA A 271 -5.68 -10.05 -4.80
CA ALA A 271 -5.36 -10.12 -3.37
C ALA A 271 -4.25 -9.13 -2.98
N GLN A 272 -3.12 -9.14 -3.69
CA GLN A 272 -1.97 -8.26 -3.44
C GLN A 272 -2.36 -6.79 -3.58
N ARG A 273 -3.05 -6.42 -4.66
CA ARG A 273 -3.40 -5.02 -4.93
C ARG A 273 -4.43 -4.48 -3.94
N LEU A 274 -5.44 -5.29 -3.57
CA LEU A 274 -6.39 -4.90 -2.52
C LEU A 274 -5.70 -4.74 -1.17
N TYR A 275 -4.83 -5.68 -0.78
CA TYR A 275 -4.05 -5.54 0.44
C TYR A 275 -3.19 -4.28 0.44
N ALA A 276 -2.36 -4.07 -0.58
CA ALA A 276 -1.43 -2.94 -0.67
C ALA A 276 -2.15 -1.59 -0.68
N ASN A 277 -3.32 -1.50 -1.32
CA ASN A 277 -4.11 -0.28 -1.34
C ASN A 277 -4.80 0.01 0.01
N GLN A 278 -5.34 -1.02 0.64
CA GLN A 278 -6.22 -0.86 1.81
C GLN A 278 -5.46 -0.86 3.13
N ALA A 279 -4.28 -1.50 3.18
CA ALA A 279 -3.37 -1.44 4.33
C ALA A 279 -2.89 -0.01 4.63
N GLN A 280 -2.71 0.82 3.60
CA GLN A 280 -2.29 2.23 3.72
C GLN A 280 -3.31 3.14 4.42
N GLN A 281 -4.51 2.63 4.69
CA GLN A 281 -5.62 3.40 5.27
C GLN A 281 -6.21 2.73 6.51
N ASN A 282 -5.82 1.48 6.79
CA ASN A 282 -6.48 0.68 7.80
C ASN A 282 -5.50 -0.25 8.52
N ALA A 283 -5.33 -0.03 9.83
CA ALA A 283 -4.45 -0.82 10.69
C ALA A 283 -4.74 -2.33 10.64
N LYS A 284 -6.02 -2.73 10.62
CA LYS A 284 -6.43 -4.14 10.60
C LYS A 284 -5.97 -4.83 9.32
N ILE A 285 -6.12 -4.16 8.18
CA ILE A 285 -5.67 -4.69 6.89
C ILE A 285 -4.15 -4.71 6.81
N ALA A 286 -3.46 -3.67 7.30
CA ALA A 286 -2.00 -3.64 7.36
C ALA A 286 -1.42 -4.80 8.19
N ILE A 287 -2.01 -5.10 9.35
CA ILE A 287 -1.60 -6.25 10.17
C ILE A 287 -1.83 -7.57 9.44
N LEU A 288 -2.99 -7.74 8.80
CA LEU A 288 -3.27 -8.96 8.03
C LEU A 288 -2.29 -9.09 6.87
N TYR A 289 -1.93 -7.98 6.22
CA TYR A 289 -0.99 -8.00 5.11
C TYR A 289 0.43 -8.33 5.58
N ALA A 290 0.88 -7.76 6.69
CA ALA A 290 2.16 -8.08 7.31
C ALA A 290 2.29 -9.59 7.59
N LYS A 291 1.20 -10.22 8.06
CA LYS A 291 1.16 -11.67 8.33
C LYS A 291 1.33 -12.54 7.09
N GLU A 292 1.03 -12.03 5.89
CA GLU A 292 1.28 -12.76 4.64
C GLU A 292 2.78 -12.90 4.32
N TYR A 293 3.63 -12.09 4.96
CA TYR A 293 5.09 -12.10 4.77
C TYR A 293 5.85 -12.54 6.02
N ASP A 294 5.24 -12.42 7.19
CA ASP A 294 5.83 -12.78 8.47
C ASP A 294 5.99 -14.30 8.61
N GLU A 295 7.22 -14.82 8.66
CA GLU A 295 7.52 -16.26 8.83
C GLU A 295 6.78 -16.93 10.00
N LYS A 296 6.48 -16.19 11.08
CA LYS A 296 5.75 -16.72 12.24
C LYS A 296 4.29 -17.03 11.93
N PHE A 297 3.68 -16.29 10.99
CA PHE A 297 2.28 -16.42 10.59
C PHE A 297 2.10 -16.91 9.16
N TYR A 298 3.19 -17.04 8.41
CA TYR A 298 3.16 -17.37 7.00
C TYR A 298 2.55 -18.75 6.79
N GLU A 299 1.43 -18.77 6.06
CA GLU A 299 0.83 -19.98 5.52
C GLU A 299 1.20 -20.10 4.05
N ASN A 300 1.72 -21.27 3.65
CA ASN A 300 2.16 -21.48 2.29
C ASN A 300 1.00 -21.29 1.30
N ASN A 301 1.14 -20.33 0.38
CA ASN A 301 0.13 -20.02 -0.62
C ASN A 301 0.80 -19.57 -1.93
N SER A 302 0.02 -19.47 -3.01
CA SER A 302 0.52 -19.10 -4.34
C SER A 302 0.74 -17.59 -4.52
N CYS A 303 0.20 -16.75 -3.63
CA CYS A 303 0.12 -15.31 -3.81
C CYS A 303 1.16 -14.51 -3.04
N PHE A 304 1.67 -15.04 -1.94
CA PHE A 304 2.66 -14.37 -1.09
C PHE A 304 3.82 -15.31 -0.81
N LYS A 305 4.94 -14.73 -0.44
CA LYS A 305 6.12 -15.44 0.03
C LYS A 305 6.58 -14.76 1.30
N ALA A 306 7.07 -15.54 2.26
CA ALA A 306 7.63 -14.96 3.47
C ALA A 306 8.76 -13.98 3.11
N ASP A 307 8.72 -12.80 3.71
CA ASP A 307 9.68 -11.72 3.52
C ASP A 307 9.73 -10.83 4.77
N LYS A 308 10.86 -10.88 5.47
CA LYS A 308 11.06 -10.21 6.77
C LYS A 308 10.85 -8.70 6.67
N GLU A 309 11.45 -8.06 5.66
CA GLU A 309 11.44 -6.60 5.50
C GLU A 309 10.05 -6.09 5.13
N THR A 310 9.34 -6.80 4.26
CA THR A 310 7.96 -6.49 3.90
C THR A 310 7.02 -6.65 5.09
N ALA A 311 7.21 -7.66 5.93
CA ALA A 311 6.45 -7.80 7.17
C ALA A 311 6.68 -6.61 8.12
N ILE A 312 7.94 -6.20 8.32
CA ILE A 312 8.30 -5.02 9.15
C ILE A 312 7.57 -3.78 8.63
N TYR A 313 7.68 -3.49 7.33
CA TYR A 313 7.05 -2.32 6.71
C TYR A 313 5.54 -2.24 6.98
N TRP A 314 4.83 -3.36 6.83
CA TRP A 314 3.37 -3.36 7.02
C TRP A 314 2.98 -3.32 8.50
N TYR A 315 3.77 -3.88 9.42
CA TYR A 315 3.54 -3.66 10.85
C TYR A 315 3.76 -2.20 11.25
N GLU A 316 4.81 -1.55 10.74
CA GLU A 316 5.03 -0.11 10.96
C GLU A 316 3.88 0.72 10.40
N THR A 317 3.44 0.39 9.18
CA THR A 317 2.25 1.02 8.55
C THR A 317 1.01 0.86 9.44
N SER A 318 0.82 -0.31 10.07
CA SER A 318 -0.31 -0.49 11.00
C SER A 318 -0.22 0.41 12.23
N LEU A 319 0.98 0.64 12.78
CA LEU A 319 1.19 1.51 13.94
C LEU A 319 0.99 2.99 13.62
N ASN A 320 1.16 3.41 12.37
CA ASN A 320 0.81 4.76 11.95
C ASN A 320 -0.71 5.03 12.06
N HIS A 321 -1.53 3.98 11.96
CA HIS A 321 -2.99 4.09 12.06
C HIS A 321 -3.54 3.68 13.44
N ASP A 322 -2.88 2.75 14.12
CA ASP A 322 -3.20 2.27 15.48
C ASP A 322 -1.91 2.19 16.32
N PRO A 323 -1.45 3.32 16.90
CA PRO A 323 -0.20 3.37 17.64
C PRO A 323 -0.16 2.50 18.89
N ASP A 324 -1.31 2.01 19.37
CA ASP A 324 -1.41 1.18 20.57
C ASP A 324 -1.53 -0.31 20.28
N ASN A 325 -1.41 -0.70 19.00
CA ASN A 325 -1.51 -2.10 18.60
C ASN A 325 -0.37 -2.95 19.19
N THR A 326 -0.69 -3.76 20.20
CA THR A 326 0.29 -4.59 20.91
C THR A 326 0.85 -5.70 20.04
N LEU A 327 0.05 -6.25 19.11
CA LEU A 327 0.52 -7.29 18.19
C LEU A 327 1.61 -6.76 17.27
N ALA A 328 1.37 -5.60 16.64
CA ALA A 328 2.34 -4.99 15.73
C ALA A 328 3.63 -4.59 16.46
N LYS A 329 3.54 -3.95 17.65
CA LYS A 329 4.71 -3.62 18.48
C LYS A 329 5.56 -4.85 18.80
N ASN A 330 4.93 -5.92 19.27
CA ASN A 330 5.63 -7.14 19.66
C ASN A 330 6.29 -7.82 18.45
N ARG A 331 5.60 -7.86 17.31
CA ARG A 331 6.17 -8.46 16.09
C ARG A 331 7.32 -7.64 15.53
N LEU A 332 7.26 -6.31 15.53
CA LEU A 332 8.39 -5.47 15.14
C LEU A 332 9.60 -5.70 16.04
N ALA A 333 9.42 -5.73 17.36
CA ALA A 333 10.52 -5.99 18.29
C ALA A 333 11.15 -7.39 18.11
N GLU A 334 10.39 -8.37 17.65
CA GLU A 334 10.91 -9.71 17.32
C GLU A 334 11.60 -9.73 15.94
N LEU A 335 11.04 -9.06 14.94
CA LEU A 335 11.58 -9.01 13.57
C LEU A 335 12.79 -8.11 13.45
N GLN A 336 12.93 -7.03 14.22
CA GLN A 336 14.08 -6.11 14.11
C GLN A 336 15.34 -6.60 14.85
N LYS A 337 15.28 -7.79 15.45
CA LYS A 337 16.44 -8.52 15.95
C LYS A 337 17.10 -9.29 14.81
#